data_AF-A0A381UQB8-F1
#
_entry.id   AF-A0A381UQB8-F1
#
_cell.length_a   1.000
_cell.length_b   1.000
_cell.length_c   1.000
_cell.angle_alpha   90.00
_cell.angle_beta   90.00
_cell.angle_gamma   90.00
#
_symmetry.space_group_name_H-M   'P 1'
#
loop_
_entity.id
_entity.type
_entity.pdbx_description
1 polymer ?
#
loop_
_entity_poly.entity_id
_entity_poly.type
_entity_poly.pdbx_seq_one_letter_code
_entity_poly.pdbx_strand_id
1 'polypeptide(L)'
;MSHFDTTGQLALFPELIDSPELPSISTLPEFDRALHNLIKMSDLGAFISITVHGLDKSFSVHARELEIPEDFLLDGRGDAASQQIHLFPESLRHQVRRLSYDVKRFFNKENSFRTPFGYFLFRPYFRIWSKFVREQEQRLTGFLTDALSGRIYGNHFLEGFETGYRFLESIKDETAPWEFSDKLLLGDLKEFRKKIKTENLTLHSLNKTTPDFPTLAIALKTAHFPTDLITFLKQVNIQFDFKSIHLDYLKNVEITTVDDVINLSKSIWSKT
;
A
#
# COMPACT_ATOMS: atom_id res chain seq x y z
N MET A 1 -18.57 -5.26 45.67
CA MET A 1 -19.37 -5.29 44.42
C MET A 1 -18.54 -4.57 43.37
N SER A 2 -18.14 -5.12 42.24
CA SER A 2 -18.23 -6.48 41.69
C SER A 2 -17.16 -6.56 40.60
N HIS A 3 -16.47 -7.68 40.61
CA HIS A 3 -15.58 -8.24 39.58
C HIS A 3 -15.62 -7.62 38.18
N PHE A 4 -14.44 -7.17 37.74
CA PHE A 4 -14.02 -7.25 36.34
C PHE A 4 -13.84 -8.72 35.98
N ASP A 5 -14.76 -9.25 35.20
CA ASP A 5 -14.58 -10.49 34.43
C ASP A 5 -14.61 -10.14 32.94
N THR A 6 -13.46 -9.69 32.44
CA THR A 6 -13.14 -9.74 31.02
C THR A 6 -12.77 -11.17 30.67
N THR A 7 -13.77 -11.99 30.38
CA THR A 7 -13.58 -13.29 29.74
C THR A 7 -14.42 -13.36 28.46
N GLY A 8 -13.72 -13.51 27.33
CA GLY A 8 -14.29 -14.18 26.18
C GLY A 8 -14.74 -13.34 24.99
N GLN A 9 -13.99 -12.31 24.56
CA GLN A 9 -13.96 -11.96 23.15
C GLN A 9 -12.68 -11.19 22.82
N LEU A 10 -11.76 -11.86 22.12
CA LEU A 10 -10.68 -11.19 21.40
C LEU A 10 -11.34 -10.30 20.34
N ALA A 11 -11.29 -8.99 20.54
CA ALA A 11 -11.65 -8.03 19.52
C ALA A 11 -10.68 -8.20 18.34
N LEU A 12 -11.07 -9.00 17.35
CA LEU A 12 -10.47 -8.97 16.04
C LEU A 12 -10.97 -7.67 15.39
N PHE A 13 -10.10 -6.66 15.35
CA PHE A 13 -10.23 -5.37 14.64
C PHE A 13 -10.92 -4.22 15.40
N PRO A 14 -10.16 -3.36 16.10
CA PRO A 14 -10.65 -2.12 16.72
C PRO A 14 -10.99 -1.00 15.73
N GLU A 15 -10.62 -1.13 14.45
CA GLU A 15 -10.72 -0.05 13.46
C GLU A 15 -12.06 -0.01 12.70
N LEU A 16 -13.02 -0.85 13.10
CA LEU A 16 -14.36 -0.95 12.47
C LEU A 16 -15.49 -0.34 13.32
N ILE A 17 -15.19 0.37 14.41
CA ILE A 17 -16.21 0.83 15.35
C ILE A 17 -16.27 2.36 15.39
N ASP A 18 -16.97 2.94 14.43
CA ASP A 18 -17.84 4.09 14.69
C ASP A 18 -19.27 3.56 14.54
N SER A 19 -19.92 3.29 15.68
CA SER A 19 -21.10 2.43 15.82
C SER A 19 -22.26 2.72 14.85
N PRO A 20 -22.92 1.66 14.41
CA PRO A 20 -24.28 1.40 14.84
C PRO A 20 -24.32 0.14 15.71
N GLU A 21 -25.20 0.12 16.72
CA GLU A 21 -25.39 -1.00 17.65
C GLU A 21 -25.47 -2.34 16.89
N LEU A 22 -24.37 -3.09 16.89
CA LEU A 22 -24.37 -4.45 16.36
C LEU A 22 -25.27 -5.28 17.27
N PRO A 23 -26.32 -5.93 16.74
CA PRO A 23 -27.21 -6.72 17.57
C PRO A 23 -26.42 -7.95 18.07
N SER A 24 -26.06 -7.95 19.35
CA SER A 24 -25.28 -9.02 19.99
C SER A 24 -25.95 -10.39 19.86
N ILE A 25 -25.23 -11.42 19.39
CA ILE A 25 -25.60 -12.82 19.61
C ILE A 25 -25.61 -13.06 21.12
N SER A 26 -26.79 -13.35 21.65
CA SER A 26 -27.03 -13.44 23.09
C SER A 26 -27.27 -14.88 23.56
N THR A 27 -27.45 -15.81 22.63
CA THR A 27 -27.78 -17.22 22.93
C THR A 27 -26.99 -18.21 22.10
N LEU A 28 -26.77 -19.42 22.64
CA LEU A 28 -26.10 -20.52 21.92
C LEU A 28 -26.83 -20.92 20.62
N PRO A 29 -28.19 -21.02 20.56
CA PRO A 29 -28.88 -21.32 19.31
C PRO A 29 -28.69 -20.26 18.22
N GLU A 30 -28.60 -18.98 18.60
CA GLU A 30 -28.28 -17.89 17.66
C GLU A 30 -26.87 -18.03 17.10
N PHE A 31 -25.91 -18.36 17.97
CA PHE A 31 -24.52 -18.61 17.57
C PHE A 31 -24.41 -19.79 16.60
N ASP A 32 -25.02 -20.93 16.92
CA ASP A 32 -24.98 -22.14 16.10
C ASP A 32 -25.60 -21.88 14.71
N ARG A 33 -26.70 -21.14 14.66
CA ARG A 33 -27.34 -20.75 13.41
C ARG A 33 -26.45 -19.82 12.58
N ALA A 34 -25.85 -18.81 13.22
CA ALA A 34 -24.94 -17.90 12.55
C ALA A 34 -23.71 -18.62 11.97
N LEU A 35 -23.14 -19.56 12.74
CA LEU A 35 -22.02 -20.40 12.31
C LEU A 35 -22.41 -21.31 11.14
N HIS A 36 -23.58 -21.94 11.21
CA HIS A 36 -24.11 -22.76 10.11
C HIS A 36 -24.29 -21.96 8.82
N ASN A 37 -24.83 -20.75 8.93
CA ASN A 37 -24.95 -19.84 7.79
C ASN A 37 -23.59 -19.37 7.25
N LEU A 38 -22.59 -19.18 8.12
CA LEU A 38 -21.22 -18.86 7.70
C LEU A 38 -20.61 -20.02 6.89
N ILE A 39 -20.80 -21.26 7.35
CA ILE A 39 -20.34 -22.47 6.65
C ILE A 39 -21.01 -22.55 5.28
N LYS A 40 -22.34 -22.43 5.21
CA LYS A 40 -23.07 -22.44 3.94
C LYS A 40 -22.62 -21.32 3.00
N MET A 41 -22.39 -20.12 3.51
CA MET A 41 -21.87 -19.01 2.71
C MET A 41 -20.48 -19.32 2.15
N SER A 42 -19.59 -19.94 2.94
CA SER A 42 -18.28 -20.41 2.51
C SER A 42 -18.35 -21.49 1.41
N ASP A 43 -19.42 -22.29 1.39
CA ASP A 43 -19.69 -23.25 0.31
C ASP A 43 -20.18 -22.59 -0.98
N LEU A 44 -20.77 -21.40 -0.89
CA LEU A 44 -21.19 -20.61 -2.05
C LEU A 44 -20.05 -19.75 -2.61
N GLY A 45 -19.13 -19.29 -1.77
CA GLY A 45 -18.05 -18.40 -2.18
C GLY A 45 -17.33 -17.75 -1.01
N ALA A 46 -16.58 -16.69 -1.31
CA ALA A 46 -15.86 -15.94 -0.30
C ALA A 46 -15.71 -14.47 -0.68
N PHE A 47 -15.65 -13.61 0.32
CA PHE A 47 -15.29 -12.22 0.12
C PHE A 47 -13.79 -12.09 -0.14
N ILE A 48 -13.44 -11.36 -1.19
CA ILE A 48 -12.07 -11.14 -1.63
C ILE A 48 -11.85 -9.65 -1.82
N SER A 49 -10.82 -9.12 -1.15
CA SER A 49 -10.22 -7.82 -1.45
C SER A 49 -8.95 -8.02 -2.27
N ILE A 50 -8.67 -7.12 -3.21
CA ILE A 50 -7.48 -7.21 -4.08
C ILE A 50 -6.74 -5.88 -4.09
N THR A 51 -5.45 -5.97 -3.82
CA THR A 51 -4.53 -4.85 -3.84
C THR A 51 -3.29 -5.25 -4.63
N VAL A 52 -2.89 -4.43 -5.59
CA VAL A 52 -1.61 -4.60 -6.27
C VAL A 52 -0.60 -3.69 -5.59
N HIS A 53 0.35 -4.29 -4.89
CA HIS A 53 1.31 -3.57 -4.05
C HIS A 53 2.63 -3.32 -4.81
N GLY A 54 3.38 -2.30 -4.37
CA GLY A 54 4.76 -2.08 -4.80
C GLY A 54 4.94 -1.35 -6.13
N LEU A 55 3.86 -0.98 -6.82
CA LEU A 55 3.89 -0.38 -8.15
C LEU A 55 3.99 1.16 -8.16
N ASP A 56 3.21 1.84 -7.31
CA ASP A 56 3.23 3.31 -7.24
C ASP A 56 4.28 3.76 -6.21
N LYS A 57 5.48 4.02 -6.71
CA LYS A 57 6.64 4.45 -5.92
C LYS A 57 6.87 5.93 -6.19
N SER A 58 6.63 6.74 -5.17
CA SER A 58 6.86 8.19 -5.22
C SER A 58 7.34 8.72 -3.88
N PHE A 59 7.88 9.93 -3.90
CA PHE A 59 8.27 10.69 -2.72
C PHE A 59 8.14 12.20 -3.01
N SER A 60 8.16 13.00 -1.95
CA SER A 60 8.29 14.45 -2.03
C SER A 60 9.33 14.91 -1.02
N VAL A 61 9.80 16.14 -1.21
CA VAL A 61 10.78 16.79 -0.36
C VAL A 61 10.15 18.08 0.14
N HIS A 62 10.04 18.26 1.44
CA HIS A 62 9.46 19.46 2.04
C HIS A 62 10.43 20.02 3.07
N ALA A 63 10.73 21.32 2.99
CA ALA A 63 11.71 21.95 3.86
C ALA A 63 11.36 21.80 5.35
N ARG A 64 10.12 22.14 5.71
CA ARG A 64 9.55 21.89 7.05
C ARG A 64 9.63 20.43 7.51
N GLU A 65 9.33 19.46 6.65
CA GLU A 65 9.39 18.03 7.03
C GLU A 65 10.83 17.56 7.30
N LEU A 66 11.80 18.19 6.63
CA LEU A 66 13.23 17.96 6.86
C LEU A 66 13.79 18.76 8.04
N GLU A 67 12.97 19.60 8.69
CA GLU A 67 13.37 20.47 9.80
C GLU A 67 14.59 21.32 9.44
N ILE A 68 14.61 21.84 8.21
CA ILE A 68 15.70 22.71 7.75
C ILE A 68 15.59 24.06 8.47
N PRO A 69 16.67 24.57 9.09
CA PRO A 69 16.70 25.90 9.68
C PRO A 69 16.38 26.99 8.64
N GLU A 70 15.58 27.98 9.03
CA GLU A 70 15.17 29.07 8.13
C GLU A 70 16.36 29.88 7.60
N ASP A 71 17.42 30.02 8.40
CA ASP A 71 18.64 30.70 7.98
C ASP A 71 19.35 29.98 6.83
N PHE A 72 19.16 28.67 6.64
CA PHE A 72 19.72 27.89 5.54
C PHE A 72 18.88 27.93 4.26
N LEU A 73 17.74 28.61 4.29
CA LEU A 73 16.79 28.68 3.18
C LEU A 73 16.75 30.10 2.62
N LEU A 74 16.56 30.22 1.31
CA LEU A 74 16.25 31.51 0.70
C LEU A 74 14.95 32.07 1.29
N ASP A 75 14.87 33.39 1.45
CA ASP A 75 13.73 34.08 2.05
C ASP A 75 12.39 33.59 1.47
N GLY A 76 11.49 33.18 2.37
CA GLY A 76 10.15 32.70 2.02
C GLY A 76 10.08 31.24 1.52
N ARG A 77 11.16 30.47 1.64
CA ARG A 77 11.20 29.03 1.24
C ARG A 77 11.01 28.03 2.40
N GLY A 78 10.76 28.47 3.64
CA GLY A 78 10.47 27.58 4.78
C GLY A 78 9.34 26.57 4.54
N ASP A 79 8.31 26.97 3.79
CA ASP A 79 7.18 26.12 3.40
C ASP A 79 7.30 25.54 1.98
N ALA A 80 8.49 25.56 1.38
CA ALA A 80 8.70 25.01 0.05
C ALA A 80 8.58 23.48 0.07
N ALA A 81 7.81 22.96 -0.89
CA ALA A 81 7.69 21.54 -1.18
C ALA A 81 8.02 21.27 -2.65
N SER A 82 8.72 20.17 -2.90
CA SER A 82 8.88 19.66 -4.25
C SER A 82 7.54 19.16 -4.78
N GLN A 83 7.40 19.13 -6.10
CA GLN A 83 6.36 18.33 -6.72
C GLN A 83 6.53 16.86 -6.31
N GLN A 84 5.46 16.07 -6.43
CA GLN A 84 5.52 14.63 -6.21
C GLN A 84 6.43 13.99 -7.26
N ILE A 85 7.55 13.45 -6.83
CA ILE A 85 8.55 12.80 -7.69
C ILE A 85 8.20 11.31 -7.76
N HIS A 86 7.96 10.82 -8.97
CA HIS A 86 7.66 9.42 -9.21
C HIS A 86 8.92 8.68 -9.67
N LEU A 87 9.08 7.43 -9.21
CA LEU A 87 10.17 6.57 -9.66
C LEU A 87 10.14 6.31 -11.16
N PHE A 88 8.95 6.29 -11.77
CA PHE A 88 8.76 5.96 -13.18
C PHE A 88 8.05 7.07 -13.95
N PRO A 89 8.37 7.24 -15.24
CA PRO A 89 7.66 8.17 -16.11
C PRO A 89 6.17 7.83 -16.19
N GLU A 90 5.37 8.84 -16.51
CA GLU A 90 3.92 8.72 -16.57
C GLU A 90 3.44 7.61 -17.51
N SER A 91 4.07 7.45 -18.68
CA SER A 91 3.72 6.40 -19.65
C SER A 91 3.85 4.99 -19.07
N LEU A 92 4.92 4.71 -18.32
CA LEU A 92 5.12 3.42 -17.67
C LEU A 92 4.13 3.22 -16.51
N ARG A 93 3.90 4.26 -15.70
CA ARG A 93 2.88 4.22 -14.63
C ARG A 93 1.49 3.92 -15.16
N HIS A 94 1.08 4.51 -16.29
CA HIS A 94 -0.21 4.22 -16.91
C HIS A 94 -0.32 2.77 -17.39
N GLN A 95 0.72 2.21 -17.99
CA GLN A 95 0.74 0.81 -18.42
C GLN A 95 0.63 -0.15 -17.23
N VAL A 96 1.39 0.14 -16.16
CA VAL A 96 1.35 -0.63 -14.91
C VAL A 96 -0.02 -0.54 -14.22
N ARG A 97 -0.64 0.65 -14.19
CA ARG A 97 -2.01 0.84 -13.68
C ARG A 97 -3.01 0.05 -14.51
N ARG A 98 -2.89 0.06 -15.84
CA ARG A 98 -3.75 -0.74 -16.73
C ARG A 98 -3.65 -2.24 -16.43
N LEU A 99 -2.43 -2.77 -16.25
CA LEU A 99 -2.24 -4.17 -15.84
C LEU A 99 -2.89 -4.46 -14.48
N SER A 100 -2.80 -3.52 -13.54
CA SER A 100 -3.47 -3.64 -12.24
C SER A 100 -5.00 -3.64 -12.36
N TYR A 101 -5.57 -2.87 -13.30
CA TYR A 101 -6.99 -2.91 -13.61
C TYR A 101 -7.43 -4.21 -14.28
N ASP A 102 -6.58 -4.79 -15.13
CA ASP A 102 -6.86 -6.09 -15.77
C ASP A 102 -7.07 -7.20 -14.72
N VAL A 103 -6.36 -7.13 -13.58
CA VAL A 103 -6.59 -8.07 -12.46
C VAL A 103 -8.02 -7.96 -11.93
N LYS A 104 -8.52 -6.74 -11.77
CA LYS A 104 -9.89 -6.47 -11.28
C LYS A 104 -10.96 -6.86 -12.30
N ARG A 105 -10.64 -6.90 -13.60
CA ARG A 105 -11.56 -7.33 -14.66
C ARG A 105 -11.94 -8.80 -14.59
N PHE A 106 -11.18 -9.61 -13.86
CA PHE A 106 -11.59 -10.98 -13.56
C PHE A 106 -12.99 -11.01 -12.94
N PHE A 107 -13.29 -10.07 -12.04
CA PHE A 107 -14.56 -10.01 -11.33
C PHE A 107 -15.63 -9.38 -12.21
N ASN A 108 -16.57 -10.21 -12.63
CA ASN A 108 -17.71 -9.82 -13.43
C ASN A 108 -18.99 -10.48 -12.88
N LYS A 109 -20.13 -10.19 -13.50
CA LYS A 109 -21.44 -10.66 -13.03
C LYS A 109 -21.61 -12.19 -13.07
N GLU A 110 -20.81 -12.91 -13.84
CA GLU A 110 -20.91 -14.37 -13.96
C GLU A 110 -20.21 -15.08 -12.81
N ASN A 111 -19.13 -14.50 -12.30
CA ASN A 111 -18.28 -15.16 -11.29
C ASN A 111 -18.27 -14.47 -9.93
N SER A 112 -18.85 -13.26 -9.82
CA SER A 112 -18.81 -12.49 -8.58
C SER A 112 -19.91 -11.43 -8.51
N PHE A 113 -20.06 -10.84 -7.33
CA PHE A 113 -20.73 -9.55 -7.17
C PHE A 113 -19.86 -8.60 -6.35
N ARG A 114 -20.08 -7.29 -6.53
CA ARG A 114 -19.29 -6.24 -5.89
C ARG A 114 -19.75 -5.98 -4.45
N THR A 115 -18.80 -5.72 -3.56
CA THR A 115 -19.02 -5.32 -2.17
C THR A 115 -18.26 -4.02 -1.88
N PRO A 116 -18.56 -3.30 -0.77
CA PRO A 116 -17.83 -2.08 -0.39
C PRO A 116 -16.32 -2.28 -0.25
N PHE A 117 -15.89 -3.46 0.18
CA PHE A 117 -14.49 -3.79 0.42
C PHE A 117 -13.86 -4.69 -0.66
N GLY A 118 -14.55 -4.93 -1.78
CA GLY A 118 -14.03 -5.75 -2.88
C GLY A 118 -15.13 -6.50 -3.63
N TYR A 119 -15.07 -7.83 -3.59
CA TYR A 119 -15.96 -8.72 -4.32
C TYR A 119 -16.33 -9.93 -3.47
N PHE A 120 -17.46 -10.57 -3.77
CA PHE A 120 -17.73 -11.94 -3.35
C PHE A 120 -17.53 -12.84 -4.56
N LEU A 121 -16.51 -13.71 -4.51
CA LEU A 121 -16.19 -14.66 -5.58
C LEU A 121 -16.97 -15.95 -5.36
N PHE A 122 -17.61 -16.48 -6.40
CA PHE A 122 -18.30 -17.76 -6.31
C PHE A 122 -17.31 -18.92 -6.25
N ARG A 123 -17.60 -19.91 -5.41
CA ARG A 123 -16.72 -21.05 -5.13
C ARG A 123 -16.23 -21.80 -6.38
N PRO A 124 -17.05 -22.04 -7.43
CA PRO A 124 -16.58 -22.71 -8.65
C PRO A 124 -15.39 -22.01 -9.33
N TYR A 125 -15.23 -20.71 -9.13
CA TYR A 125 -14.19 -19.90 -9.78
C TYR A 125 -12.91 -19.79 -8.96
N PHE A 126 -12.81 -20.36 -7.75
CA PHE A 126 -11.62 -20.24 -6.90
C PHE A 126 -10.36 -20.78 -7.57
N ARG A 127 -10.45 -21.93 -8.25
CA ARG A 127 -9.31 -22.52 -8.96
C ARG A 127 -8.89 -21.67 -10.16
N ILE A 128 -9.86 -21.08 -10.86
CA ILE A 128 -9.62 -20.21 -12.02
C ILE A 128 -8.97 -18.91 -11.55
N TRP A 129 -9.46 -18.33 -10.44
CA TRP A 129 -8.87 -17.16 -9.79
C TRP A 129 -7.40 -17.38 -9.43
N SER A 130 -7.09 -18.46 -8.71
CA SER A 130 -5.70 -18.76 -8.31
C SER A 130 -4.76 -18.94 -9.50
N LYS A 131 -5.25 -19.54 -10.59
CA LYS A 131 -4.47 -19.66 -11.84
C LYS A 131 -4.29 -18.28 -12.51
N PHE A 132 -5.38 -17.51 -12.61
CA PHE A 132 -5.39 -16.19 -13.23
C PHE A 132 -4.44 -15.22 -12.52
N VAL A 133 -4.43 -15.18 -11.17
CA VAL A 133 -3.51 -14.32 -10.41
C VAL A 133 -2.07 -14.64 -10.75
N ARG A 134 -1.68 -15.92 -10.75
CA ARG A 134 -0.31 -16.35 -11.11
C ARG A 134 0.08 -15.92 -12.53
N GLU A 135 -0.84 -16.05 -13.48
CA GLU A 135 -0.62 -15.60 -14.86
C GLU A 135 -0.47 -14.06 -14.94
N GLN A 136 -1.26 -13.30 -14.18
CA GLN A 136 -1.10 -11.84 -14.10
C GLN A 136 0.19 -11.43 -13.40
N GLU A 137 0.62 -12.13 -12.34
CA GLU A 137 1.91 -11.90 -11.68
C GLU A 137 3.07 -12.14 -12.64
N GLN A 138 3.03 -13.23 -13.42
CA GLN A 138 4.03 -13.52 -14.45
C GLN A 138 4.02 -12.47 -15.56
N ARG A 139 2.83 -12.06 -16.03
CA ARG A 139 2.68 -11.03 -17.06
C ARG A 139 3.22 -9.68 -16.59
N LEU A 140 2.90 -9.28 -15.36
CA LEU A 140 3.38 -8.03 -14.76
C LEU A 140 4.89 -8.07 -14.55
N THR A 141 5.41 -9.16 -14.01
CA THR A 141 6.85 -9.36 -13.80
C THR A 141 7.61 -9.35 -15.12
N GLY A 142 7.10 -10.05 -16.14
CA GLY A 142 7.68 -10.07 -17.49
C GLY A 142 7.71 -8.67 -18.11
N PHE A 143 6.57 -7.98 -18.11
CA PHE A 143 6.49 -6.60 -18.60
C PHE A 143 7.49 -5.67 -17.91
N LEU A 144 7.54 -5.70 -16.57
CA LEU A 144 8.47 -4.86 -15.81
C LEU A 144 9.92 -5.25 -16.05
N THR A 145 10.23 -6.54 -16.19
CA THR A 145 11.58 -7.00 -16.51
C THR A 145 12.01 -6.46 -17.86
N ASP A 146 11.18 -6.59 -18.88
CA ASP A 146 11.49 -6.12 -20.24
C ASP A 146 11.66 -4.60 -20.26
N ALA A 147 10.71 -3.86 -19.66
CA ALA A 147 10.69 -2.40 -19.65
C ALA A 147 11.82 -1.77 -18.82
N LEU A 148 12.33 -2.46 -17.80
CA LEU A 148 13.26 -1.89 -16.82
C LEU A 148 14.65 -2.56 -16.81
N SER A 149 14.88 -3.53 -17.71
CA SER A 149 16.14 -4.28 -17.82
C SER A 149 17.37 -3.42 -18.11
N GLY A 150 18.55 -4.02 -17.93
CA GLY A 150 19.83 -3.36 -18.14
C GLY A 150 20.05 -2.23 -17.14
N ARG A 151 20.19 -0.99 -17.64
CA ARG A 151 20.42 0.21 -16.82
C ARG A 151 19.17 1.07 -16.63
N ILE A 152 18.04 0.70 -17.23
CA ILE A 152 16.84 1.56 -17.29
C ILE A 152 16.28 1.82 -15.89
N TYR A 153 16.09 0.78 -15.07
CA TYR A 153 15.65 0.94 -13.67
C TYR A 153 16.57 1.88 -12.89
N GLY A 154 17.88 1.66 -12.99
CA GLY A 154 18.89 2.45 -12.30
C GLY A 154 18.87 3.92 -12.72
N ASN A 155 18.68 4.18 -14.02
CA ASN A 155 18.57 5.54 -14.55
C ASN A 155 17.34 6.26 -14.01
N HIS A 156 16.18 5.60 -14.00
CA HIS A 156 14.96 6.16 -13.42
C HIS A 156 15.09 6.46 -11.92
N PHE A 157 15.73 5.56 -11.18
CA PHE A 157 16.04 5.80 -9.77
C PHE A 157 16.96 7.01 -9.58
N LEU A 158 18.03 7.12 -10.36
CA LEU A 158 18.96 8.25 -10.31
C LEU A 158 18.28 9.57 -10.70
N GLU A 159 17.45 9.57 -11.74
CA GLU A 159 16.70 10.75 -12.20
C GLU A 159 15.74 11.25 -11.11
N GLY A 160 15.00 10.34 -10.46
CA GLY A 160 14.14 10.68 -9.33
C GLY A 160 14.93 11.23 -8.14
N PHE A 161 16.05 10.59 -7.79
CA PHE A 161 16.95 11.07 -6.74
C PHE A 161 17.47 12.47 -7.05
N GLU A 162 18.01 12.68 -8.25
CA GLU A 162 18.58 13.94 -8.72
C GLU A 162 17.54 15.07 -8.68
N THR A 163 16.29 14.79 -9.07
CA THR A 163 15.21 15.78 -9.02
C THR A 163 14.97 16.28 -7.58
N GLY A 164 14.97 15.38 -6.60
CA GLY A 164 14.81 15.75 -5.18
C GLY A 164 16.04 16.46 -4.63
N TYR A 165 17.23 16.04 -5.08
CA TYR A 165 18.51 16.62 -4.69
C TYR A 165 18.66 18.05 -5.19
N ARG A 166 18.37 18.31 -6.48
CA ARG A 166 18.39 19.65 -7.09
C ARG A 166 17.29 20.56 -6.56
N PHE A 167 16.17 20.01 -6.10
CA PHE A 167 15.19 20.82 -5.37
C PHE A 167 15.80 21.43 -4.09
N LEU A 168 16.54 20.65 -3.30
CA LEU A 168 17.22 21.19 -2.11
C LEU A 168 18.26 22.25 -2.45
N GLU A 169 18.99 22.07 -3.57
CA GLU A 169 19.91 23.08 -4.08
C GLU A 169 19.19 24.39 -4.44
N SER A 170 18.01 24.30 -5.06
CA SER A 170 17.25 25.46 -5.52
C SER A 170 16.65 26.33 -4.41
N ILE A 171 16.53 25.80 -3.19
CA ILE A 171 15.98 26.52 -2.03
C ILE A 171 17.06 26.93 -1.02
N LYS A 172 18.32 26.56 -1.28
CA LYS A 172 19.47 26.75 -0.38
C LYS A 172 19.90 28.22 -0.35
N ASP A 173 20.14 28.74 0.85
CA ASP A 173 20.84 30.01 1.06
C ASP A 173 22.38 29.85 1.08
N GLU A 174 23.12 30.94 0.91
CA GLU A 174 24.59 30.95 0.98
C GLU A 174 25.12 30.50 2.36
N THR A 175 24.35 30.71 3.44
CA THR A 175 24.71 30.29 4.81
C THR A 175 24.73 28.77 5.00
N ALA A 176 24.00 28.02 4.16
CA ALA A 176 23.85 26.59 4.32
C ALA A 176 25.16 25.86 3.93
N PRO A 177 25.75 25.05 4.83
CA PRO A 177 27.06 24.43 4.62
C PRO A 177 27.01 23.21 3.68
N TRP A 178 25.98 23.10 2.85
CA TRP A 178 25.74 21.92 2.02
C TRP A 178 26.51 21.94 0.70
N GLU A 179 26.97 20.76 0.30
CA GLU A 179 27.68 20.53 -0.95
C GLU A 179 26.81 19.74 -1.95
N PHE A 180 26.82 20.21 -3.20
CA PHE A 180 26.11 19.59 -4.31
C PHE A 180 27.08 19.00 -5.32
N SER A 181 27.01 17.69 -5.53
CA SER A 181 27.81 17.01 -6.55
C SER A 181 27.17 17.15 -7.93
N ASP A 182 27.95 17.41 -8.97
CA ASP A 182 27.45 17.52 -10.36
C ASP A 182 26.86 16.20 -10.89
N LYS A 183 27.36 15.06 -10.38
CA LYS A 183 26.93 13.74 -10.83
C LYS A 183 27.03 12.71 -9.71
N LEU A 184 25.88 12.25 -9.24
CA LEU A 184 25.78 11.14 -8.29
C LEU A 184 25.67 9.80 -9.03
N LEU A 185 26.45 8.82 -8.58
CA LEU A 185 26.39 7.45 -9.09
C LEU A 185 25.59 6.55 -8.13
N LEU A 186 25.05 5.46 -8.66
CA LEU A 186 24.38 4.43 -7.85
C LEU A 186 25.29 3.82 -6.77
N GLY A 187 26.61 3.81 -7.01
CA GLY A 187 27.61 3.36 -6.03
C GLY A 187 27.60 4.23 -4.79
N ASP A 188 27.71 5.54 -4.97
CA ASP A 188 27.71 6.55 -3.91
C ASP A 188 26.44 6.43 -3.06
N LEU A 189 25.27 6.30 -3.70
CA LEU A 189 23.99 6.16 -3.01
C LEU A 189 23.90 4.90 -2.15
N LYS A 190 24.55 3.80 -2.56
CA LYS A 190 24.62 2.58 -1.75
C LYS A 190 25.48 2.79 -0.49
N GLU A 191 26.55 3.57 -0.59
CA GLU A 191 27.40 3.90 0.55
C GLU A 191 26.67 4.78 1.54
N PHE A 192 25.97 5.83 1.08
CA PHE A 192 25.13 6.67 1.95
C PHE A 192 24.04 5.86 2.64
N ARG A 193 23.36 4.95 1.93
CA ARG A 193 22.37 4.04 2.54
C ARG A 193 22.97 3.07 3.55
N LYS A 194 24.22 2.63 3.33
CA LYS A 194 24.95 1.81 4.31
C LYS A 194 25.25 2.63 5.57
N LYS A 195 25.76 3.86 5.41
CA LYS A 195 26.01 4.80 6.51
C LYS A 195 24.75 5.03 7.34
N ILE A 196 23.63 5.38 6.68
CA ILE A 196 22.31 5.56 7.32
C ILE A 196 21.93 4.36 8.19
N LYS A 197 22.09 3.13 7.67
CA LYS A 197 21.76 1.92 8.42
C LYS A 197 22.72 1.66 9.58
N THR A 198 24.02 1.85 9.37
CA THR A 198 25.04 1.61 10.40
C THR A 198 24.91 2.60 11.56
N GLU A 199 24.58 3.85 11.27
CA GLU A 199 24.44 4.93 12.26
C GLU A 199 22.99 5.08 12.78
N ASN A 200 22.04 4.27 12.28
CA ASN A 200 20.60 4.36 12.58
C ASN A 200 20.04 5.79 12.40
N LEU A 201 20.41 6.43 11.29
CA LEU A 201 19.96 7.78 10.98
C LEU A 201 18.48 7.80 10.57
N THR A 202 17.80 8.87 10.97
CA THR A 202 16.43 9.22 10.63
C THR A 202 16.40 10.66 10.15
N LEU A 203 15.31 11.11 9.52
CA LEU A 203 15.22 12.51 9.06
C LEU A 203 15.44 13.51 10.20
N HIS A 204 14.89 13.20 11.38
CA HIS A 204 15.05 14.02 12.59
C HIS A 204 16.48 14.01 13.13
N SER A 205 17.16 12.85 13.12
CA SER A 205 18.53 12.74 13.65
C SER A 205 19.63 13.14 12.68
N LEU A 206 19.31 13.47 11.42
CA LEU A 206 20.28 14.05 10.50
C LEU A 206 20.80 15.38 11.04
N ASN A 207 22.12 15.57 10.97
CA ASN A 207 22.73 16.86 11.25
C ASN A 207 22.58 17.76 10.01
N LYS A 208 21.82 18.86 10.16
CA LYS A 208 21.54 19.82 9.08
C LYS A 208 22.75 20.68 8.73
N THR A 209 23.79 20.70 9.57
CA THR A 209 24.99 21.53 9.37
C THR A 209 26.13 20.80 8.66
N THR A 210 25.94 19.54 8.24
CA THR A 210 26.99 18.80 7.53
C THR A 210 26.88 18.97 6.02
N PRO A 211 28.01 18.96 5.28
CA PRO A 211 28.00 19.06 3.82
C PRO A 211 27.17 17.98 3.11
N ASP A 212 27.14 16.77 3.68
CA ASP A 212 26.44 15.60 3.13
C ASP A 212 24.94 15.55 3.49
N PHE A 213 24.42 16.54 4.22
CA PHE A 213 23.01 16.56 4.63
C PHE A 213 22.02 16.35 3.48
N PRO A 214 22.08 17.08 2.34
CA PRO A 214 21.09 16.91 1.28
C PRO A 214 21.11 15.49 0.69
N THR A 215 22.29 14.91 0.51
CA THR A 215 22.43 13.55 -0.03
C THR A 215 21.84 12.52 0.93
N LEU A 216 22.12 12.65 2.24
CA LEU A 216 21.55 11.78 3.26
C LEU A 216 20.03 11.94 3.39
N ALA A 217 19.51 13.16 3.31
CA ALA A 217 18.09 13.46 3.37
C ALA A 217 17.33 12.79 2.21
N ILE A 218 17.81 12.95 0.97
CA ILE A 218 17.17 12.31 -0.20
C ILE A 218 17.39 10.79 -0.19
N ALA A 219 18.54 10.30 0.29
CA ALA A 219 18.77 8.86 0.44
C ALA A 219 17.80 8.21 1.45
N LEU A 220 17.46 8.90 2.54
CA LEU A 220 16.41 8.49 3.47
C LEU A 220 15.03 8.55 2.82
N LYS A 221 14.70 9.65 2.14
CA LYS A 221 13.41 9.84 1.45
C LYS A 221 13.13 8.79 0.38
N THR A 222 14.18 8.24 -0.22
CA THR A 222 14.08 7.23 -1.26
C THR A 222 14.35 5.81 -0.75
N ALA A 223 14.58 5.61 0.55
CA ALA A 223 15.04 4.31 1.10
C ALA A 223 14.08 3.14 0.83
N HIS A 224 12.78 3.42 0.64
CA HIS A 224 11.74 2.47 0.25
C HIS A 224 11.78 2.05 -1.23
N PHE A 225 12.63 2.68 -2.05
CA PHE A 225 12.94 2.27 -3.41
C PHE A 225 14.18 1.38 -3.42
N PRO A 226 14.08 0.14 -3.94
CA PRO A 226 15.25 -0.70 -4.14
C PRO A 226 16.26 -0.05 -5.09
N THR A 227 17.56 -0.36 -4.93
CA THR A 227 18.60 0.15 -5.85
C THR A 227 18.76 -0.70 -7.10
N ASP A 228 18.10 -1.85 -7.16
CA ASP A 228 18.18 -2.80 -8.26
C ASP A 228 16.81 -3.37 -8.61
N LEU A 229 16.68 -3.76 -9.88
CA LEU A 229 15.45 -4.27 -10.44
C LEU A 229 14.97 -5.56 -9.76
N ILE A 230 15.88 -6.46 -9.40
CA ILE A 230 15.51 -7.76 -8.82
C ILE A 230 14.81 -7.56 -7.48
N THR A 231 15.35 -6.69 -6.61
CA THR A 231 14.71 -6.36 -5.34
C THR A 231 13.43 -5.54 -5.53
N PHE A 232 13.36 -4.67 -6.54
CA PHE A 232 12.11 -4.00 -6.91
C PHE A 232 11.01 -4.99 -7.30
N LEU A 233 11.29 -5.92 -8.20
CA LEU A 233 10.32 -6.92 -8.65
C LEU A 233 9.81 -7.79 -7.50
N LYS A 234 10.65 -8.12 -6.52
CA LYS A 234 10.22 -8.86 -5.30
C LYS A 234 9.23 -8.09 -4.43
N GLN A 235 9.18 -6.77 -4.53
CA GLN A 235 8.21 -5.94 -3.78
C GLN A 235 6.88 -5.79 -4.53
N VAL A 236 6.84 -6.12 -5.82
CA VAL A 236 5.63 -6.09 -6.64
C VAL A 236 4.88 -7.39 -6.45
N ASN A 237 3.65 -7.31 -5.95
CA ASN A 237 2.81 -8.49 -5.78
C ASN A 237 1.33 -8.15 -5.95
N ILE A 238 0.55 -9.16 -6.30
CA ILE A 238 -0.90 -9.09 -6.30
C ILE A 238 -1.38 -9.75 -5.01
N GLN A 239 -1.68 -8.94 -4.00
CA GLN A 239 -2.23 -9.40 -2.75
C GLN A 239 -3.74 -9.55 -2.86
N PHE A 240 -4.25 -10.64 -2.30
CA PHE A 240 -5.66 -10.82 -2.08
C PHE A 240 -5.91 -11.36 -0.68
N ASP A 241 -6.89 -10.77 -0.02
CA ASP A 241 -7.31 -11.17 1.32
C ASP A 241 -8.70 -11.77 1.26
N PHE A 242 -8.86 -12.96 1.85
CA PHE A 242 -10.19 -13.45 2.18
C PHE A 242 -10.71 -12.68 3.39
N LYS A 243 -11.85 -12.01 3.22
CA LYS A 243 -12.56 -11.34 4.31
C LYS A 243 -13.67 -12.24 4.82
N SER A 244 -13.96 -12.14 6.10
CA SER A 244 -15.11 -12.79 6.72
C SER A 244 -16.17 -11.75 7.06
N ILE A 245 -17.37 -12.20 7.39
CA ILE A 245 -18.48 -11.39 7.89
C ILE A 245 -18.66 -11.63 9.38
N HIS A 246 -19.06 -10.59 10.12
CA HIS A 246 -19.39 -10.76 11.53
C HIS A 246 -20.60 -11.68 11.70
N LEU A 247 -20.54 -12.64 12.63
CA LEU A 247 -21.59 -13.65 12.84
C LEU A 247 -22.95 -13.04 13.20
N ASP A 248 -22.97 -11.87 13.84
CA ASP A 248 -24.23 -11.19 14.18
C ASP A 248 -25.11 -10.90 12.96
N TYR A 249 -24.51 -10.65 11.79
CA TYR A 249 -25.26 -10.46 10.55
C TYR A 249 -25.92 -11.75 10.04
N LEU A 250 -25.48 -12.90 10.54
CA LEU A 250 -25.91 -14.22 10.08
C LEU A 250 -26.94 -14.89 11.00
N LYS A 251 -27.24 -14.32 12.18
CA LYS A 251 -28.09 -14.96 13.20
C LYS A 251 -29.58 -15.02 12.84
N ASN A 252 -30.06 -14.04 12.05
CA ASN A 252 -31.48 -13.88 11.71
C ASN A 252 -31.77 -14.08 10.21
N VAL A 253 -30.84 -14.67 9.48
CA VAL A 253 -31.00 -14.94 8.04
C VAL A 253 -30.94 -16.44 7.79
N GLU A 254 -31.37 -16.83 6.59
CA GLU A 254 -31.16 -18.17 6.07
C GLU A 254 -30.33 -18.06 4.80
N ILE A 255 -29.18 -18.71 4.78
CA ILE A 255 -28.33 -18.77 3.59
C ILE A 255 -28.54 -20.13 2.94
N THR A 256 -28.92 -20.14 1.67
CA THR A 256 -29.03 -21.36 0.84
C THR A 256 -28.47 -21.16 -0.56
N THR A 257 -28.59 -19.95 -1.09
CA THR A 257 -28.23 -19.60 -2.46
C THR A 257 -27.33 -18.37 -2.49
N VAL A 258 -26.70 -18.13 -3.64
CA VAL A 258 -25.92 -16.91 -3.89
C VAL A 258 -26.79 -15.66 -3.76
N ASP A 259 -28.06 -15.72 -4.19
CA ASP A 259 -28.99 -14.60 -4.09
C ASP A 259 -29.26 -14.18 -2.65
N ASP A 260 -29.29 -15.15 -1.71
CA ASP A 260 -29.40 -14.87 -0.28
C ASP A 260 -28.20 -14.04 0.21
N VAL A 261 -26.99 -14.39 -0.23
CA VAL A 261 -25.76 -13.66 0.11
C VAL A 261 -25.75 -12.25 -0.51
N ILE A 262 -26.26 -12.10 -1.73
CA ILE A 262 -26.42 -10.80 -2.40
C ILE A 262 -27.41 -9.92 -1.63
N ASN A 263 -28.54 -10.48 -1.21
CA ASN A 263 -29.57 -9.76 -0.48
C ASN A 263 -29.09 -9.36 0.93
N LEU A 264 -28.39 -10.25 1.62
CA LEU A 264 -27.70 -9.96 2.88
C LEU A 264 -26.69 -8.80 2.70
N SER A 265 -25.85 -8.90 1.68
CA SER A 265 -24.86 -7.88 1.35
C SER A 265 -25.51 -6.50 1.15
N LYS A 266 -26.59 -6.45 0.36
CA LYS A 266 -27.36 -5.21 0.15
C LYS A 266 -28.01 -4.70 1.43
N SER A 267 -28.53 -5.57 2.30
CA SER A 267 -29.22 -5.14 3.53
C SER A 267 -28.26 -4.55 4.57
N ILE A 268 -27.02 -5.05 4.64
CA ILE A 268 -25.98 -4.52 5.52
C ILE A 268 -25.51 -3.15 5.01
N TRP A 269 -25.31 -3.01 3.70
CA TRP A 269 -24.66 -1.83 3.12
C TRP A 269 -25.59 -0.80 2.50
N SER A 270 -26.92 -0.99 2.59
CA SER A 270 -27.92 0.05 2.26
C SER A 270 -28.25 0.95 3.44
N LYS A 271 -27.76 0.62 4.64
CA LYS A 271 -27.96 1.37 5.88
C LYS A 271 -26.74 2.23 6.25
N THR A 272 -25.75 2.31 5.37
CA THR A 272 -24.55 3.16 5.49
C THR A 272 -24.62 4.24 4.44
#